data_AF-A0A317ENZ3-F1
#
_entry.id   AF-A0A317ENZ3-F1
#
_cell.length_a   1.000
_cell.length_b   1.000
_cell.length_c   1.000
_cell.angle_alpha   90.00
_cell.angle_beta   90.00
_cell.angle_gamma   90.00
#
_symmetry.space_group_name_H-M   'P 1'
#
loop_
_entity.id
_entity.type
_entity.pdbx_description
1 polymer ?
#
loop_
_entity_poly.entity_id
_entity_poly.type
_entity_poly.pdbx_seq_one_letter_code
_entity_poly.pdbx_strand_id
1 'polypeptide(L)'
;MVIKPLSLSNTQIFPIMKWPLILLLLLTYGAKAQTDLKFDKKLLDCEDKWVVIPTVQDSNYVYGFVYLDNFAGLTFKSEGVFSIKNGNYELRKAKTLKFRILPTKDLVALVPEGKLGVLNISGNPNWLPFFKNKSQSTDRLFSLACTYNLWGEFEKALEYLDKLSFRDDQYPGLYIQRANAQNQILMKKLGKPTRPLLFATEKYCDYYKQTVFDKTNAGRLKEAEETYHESLPQCPNESYKAEMAYYILFQYYKIKNTEKFKNWSMELERWILPTNDLDLKVAKMKSEMVKLQTP
;
A
#
# COMPACT_ATOMS: atom_id res chain seq x y z
N MET A 1 99.92 31.03 32.16
CA MET A 1 99.86 29.56 32.11
C MET A 1 99.00 29.07 33.27
N VAL A 2 97.70 28.87 33.04
CA VAL A 2 96.80 28.08 33.88
C VAL A 2 95.84 27.39 32.90
N ILE A 3 95.79 26.07 32.96
CA ILE A 3 95.06 25.16 32.06
C ILE A 3 93.86 24.61 32.83
N LYS A 4 92.69 24.55 32.17
CA LYS A 4 91.63 23.50 32.20
C LYS A 4 90.20 24.09 32.20
N PRO A 5 89.16 23.35 31.77
CA PRO A 5 89.14 22.23 30.80
C PRO A 5 87.96 22.29 29.77
N LEU A 6 88.08 21.47 28.72
CA LEU A 6 86.96 20.99 27.90
C LEU A 6 86.06 20.01 28.69
N SER A 7 84.75 20.05 28.43
CA SER A 7 83.80 18.94 28.65
C SER A 7 82.42 19.31 28.08
N LEU A 8 81.99 18.71 26.95
CA LEU A 8 80.85 17.76 26.81
C LEU A 8 79.47 18.36 27.15
N SER A 9 78.37 18.18 26.43
CA SER A 9 78.00 17.38 25.27
C SER A 9 76.61 17.87 24.83
N ASN A 10 76.34 17.86 23.52
CA ASN A 10 75.01 18.12 22.96
C ASN A 10 73.99 17.08 23.44
N THR A 11 72.91 17.53 24.06
CA THR A 11 71.68 16.73 24.23
C THR A 11 70.51 17.53 23.67
N GLN A 12 70.16 17.26 22.40
CA GLN A 12 68.92 17.75 21.82
C GLN A 12 67.75 16.98 22.45
N ILE A 13 66.97 17.66 23.29
CA ILE A 13 65.70 17.16 23.79
C ILE A 13 64.66 17.44 22.69
N PHE A 14 64.29 16.41 21.94
CA PHE A 14 63.12 16.48 21.05
C PHE A 14 61.85 16.67 21.89
N PRO A 15 61.01 17.69 21.63
CA PRO A 15 59.73 17.80 22.31
C PRO A 15 58.80 16.68 21.82
N ILE A 16 58.47 15.76 22.71
CA ILE A 16 57.45 14.73 22.50
C ILE A 16 56.14 15.45 22.17
N MET A 17 55.72 15.31 20.91
CA MET A 17 54.52 15.86 20.31
C MET A 17 53.28 15.37 21.08
N LYS A 18 52.75 16.18 22.00
CA LYS A 18 51.52 15.92 22.78
C LYS A 18 50.23 16.06 21.95
N TRP A 19 50.26 15.71 20.67
CA TRP A 19 49.11 15.82 19.77
C TRP A 19 48.35 14.54 19.39
N PRO A 20 48.74 13.29 19.75
CA PRO A 20 47.99 12.13 19.28
C PRO A 20 46.68 11.89 20.06
N LEU A 21 46.49 12.51 21.23
CA LEU A 21 45.29 12.27 22.07
C LEU A 21 44.04 12.98 21.55
N ILE A 22 44.19 14.12 20.85
CA ILE A 22 43.05 14.91 20.35
C ILE A 22 42.43 14.27 19.10
N LEU A 23 43.22 13.53 18.30
CA LEU A 23 42.71 12.83 17.11
C LEU A 23 41.82 11.62 17.47
N LEU A 24 42.05 10.98 18.61
CA LEU A 24 41.28 9.81 19.06
C LEU A 24 39.89 10.18 19.61
N LEU A 25 39.70 11.40 20.10
CA LEU A 25 38.41 11.91 20.59
C LEU A 25 37.42 12.29 19.48
N LEU A 26 37.90 12.44 18.23
CA LEU A 26 37.05 12.74 17.06
C LEU A 26 36.48 11.49 16.38
N LEU A 27 36.98 10.30 16.70
CA LEU A 27 36.51 9.03 16.12
C LEU A 27 35.27 8.43 16.81
N THR A 28 34.85 8.96 17.96
CA THR A 28 33.71 8.42 18.73
C THR A 28 32.39 9.18 18.51
N TYR A 29 32.41 10.34 17.87
CA TYR A 29 31.21 11.12 17.52
C TYR A 29 30.68 10.72 16.14
N GLY A 30 30.12 9.52 16.01
CA GLY A 30 29.51 9.12 14.73
C GLY A 30 28.93 7.72 14.63
N ALA A 31 29.08 6.85 15.63
CA ALA A 31 28.49 5.52 15.60
C ALA A 31 26.96 5.56 15.85
N LYS A 32 26.20 6.18 14.95
CA LYS A 32 24.79 5.82 14.79
C LYS A 32 24.79 4.43 14.14
N ALA A 33 24.12 3.47 14.77
CA ALA A 33 23.92 2.15 14.16
C ALA A 33 23.31 2.36 12.77
N GLN A 34 24.07 2.08 11.72
CA GLN A 34 23.61 2.25 10.34
C GLN A 34 22.55 1.20 10.08
N THR A 35 21.31 1.64 9.88
CA THR A 35 20.24 0.73 9.47
C THR A 35 20.49 0.32 8.02
N ASP A 36 20.16 -0.92 7.68
CA ASP A 36 20.17 -1.43 6.31
C ASP A 36 18.97 -0.93 5.47
N LEU A 37 18.10 -0.14 6.09
CA LEU A 37 16.91 0.45 5.48
C LEU A 37 17.27 1.74 4.72
N LYS A 38 16.96 1.77 3.42
CA LYS A 38 17.08 2.96 2.56
C LYS A 38 15.69 3.48 2.21
N PHE A 39 15.29 4.61 2.80
CA PHE A 39 13.99 5.24 2.55
C PHE A 39 14.05 6.12 1.29
N ASP A 40 14.14 5.49 0.13
CA ASP A 40 14.37 6.15 -1.16
C ASP A 40 13.33 5.77 -2.24
N LYS A 41 12.31 4.99 -1.89
CA LYS A 41 11.29 4.53 -2.85
C LYS A 41 9.96 5.26 -2.65
N LYS A 42 9.34 5.67 -3.75
CA LYS A 42 7.92 6.07 -3.74
C LYS A 42 7.06 4.82 -3.59
N LEU A 43 6.00 4.90 -2.79
CA LEU A 43 5.02 3.80 -2.65
C LEU A 43 4.40 3.38 -4.00
N LEU A 44 4.18 4.34 -4.90
CA LEU A 44 3.67 4.10 -6.26
C LEU A 44 4.53 3.14 -7.09
N ASP A 45 5.84 3.08 -6.81
CA ASP A 45 6.79 2.21 -7.51
C ASP A 45 7.00 0.87 -6.79
N CYS A 46 6.25 0.63 -5.71
CA CYS A 46 6.42 -0.53 -4.84
C CYS A 46 5.35 -1.60 -5.02
N GLU A 47 4.58 -1.60 -6.12
CA GLU A 47 3.68 -2.72 -6.43
C GLU A 47 4.44 -4.06 -6.34
N ASP A 48 3.83 -5.01 -5.62
CA ASP A 48 4.33 -6.35 -5.36
C ASP A 48 5.63 -6.40 -4.55
N LYS A 49 5.80 -5.46 -3.62
CA LYS A 49 6.99 -5.40 -2.76
C LYS A 49 6.61 -5.32 -1.29
N TRP A 50 7.46 -5.94 -0.48
CA TRP A 50 7.51 -5.69 0.96
C TRP A 50 8.19 -4.35 1.23
N VAL A 51 7.50 -3.48 1.96
CA VAL A 51 7.99 -2.15 2.29
C VAL A 51 7.99 -1.91 3.79
N VAL A 52 8.83 -0.97 4.20
CA VAL A 52 8.93 -0.44 5.56
C VAL A 52 8.60 1.04 5.53
N ILE A 53 7.66 1.42 6.40
CA ILE A 53 7.21 2.80 6.60
C ILE A 53 7.70 3.26 7.98
N PRO A 54 8.44 4.37 8.08
CA PRO A 54 8.88 4.91 9.37
C PRO A 54 7.67 5.45 10.15
N THR A 55 7.67 5.29 11.47
CA THR A 55 6.66 5.92 12.34
C THR A 55 7.19 7.21 12.97
N VAL A 56 6.30 8.03 13.50
CA VAL A 56 6.65 9.29 14.20
C VAL A 56 7.50 9.03 15.45
N GLN A 57 7.44 7.82 16.03
CA GLN A 57 8.32 7.42 17.12
C GLN A 57 9.64 6.88 16.59
N ASP A 58 10.72 7.56 16.94
CA ASP A 58 12.08 7.15 16.60
C ASP A 58 12.30 5.66 16.94
N SER A 59 12.76 4.91 15.95
CA SER A 59 13.07 3.47 16.02
C SER A 59 11.90 2.48 15.88
N ASN A 60 10.66 2.93 15.66
CA ASN A 60 9.53 2.05 15.34
C ASN A 60 9.18 2.11 13.84
N TYR A 61 8.93 0.94 13.25
CA TYR A 61 8.67 0.79 11.82
C TYR A 61 7.43 -0.08 11.56
N VAL A 62 6.56 0.32 10.64
CA VAL A 62 5.50 -0.56 10.15
C VAL A 62 6.01 -1.26 8.90
N TYR A 63 5.78 -2.57 8.78
CA TYR A 63 6.08 -3.31 7.56
C TYR A 63 4.86 -4.00 7.00
N GLY A 64 4.85 -4.18 5.69
CA GLY A 64 3.73 -4.75 4.97
C GLY A 64 3.99 -4.88 3.49
N PHE A 65 2.97 -5.34 2.77
CA PHE A 65 3.04 -5.59 1.34
C PHE A 65 2.22 -4.56 0.57
N VAL A 66 2.81 -4.00 -0.48
CA VAL A 66 2.13 -3.11 -1.41
C VAL A 66 1.67 -3.93 -2.62
N TYR A 67 0.40 -3.83 -2.98
CA TYR A 67 -0.17 -4.53 -4.13
C TYR A 67 -1.22 -3.67 -4.83
N LEU A 68 -1.47 -3.94 -6.11
CA LEU A 68 -2.59 -3.34 -6.81
C LEU A 68 -3.85 -4.18 -6.61
N ASP A 69 -4.87 -3.54 -6.07
CA ASP A 69 -6.24 -4.04 -6.12
C ASP A 69 -6.92 -3.50 -7.38
N ASN A 70 -7.49 -4.35 -8.22
CA ASN A 70 -8.05 -3.92 -9.52
C ASN A 70 -9.26 -2.98 -9.39
N PHE A 71 -9.91 -2.92 -8.23
CA PHE A 71 -11.07 -2.06 -8.06
C PHE A 71 -10.79 -0.90 -7.14
N ALA A 72 -9.86 -1.12 -6.22
CA ALA A 72 -9.61 -0.20 -5.15
C ALA A 72 -8.31 0.60 -5.44
N GLY A 73 -7.41 0.10 -6.29
CA GLY A 73 -6.14 0.74 -6.64
C GLY A 73 -4.99 0.29 -5.73
N LEU A 74 -3.93 1.10 -5.66
CA LEU A 74 -2.74 0.75 -4.87
C LEU A 74 -3.08 0.63 -3.37
N THR A 75 -2.70 -0.51 -2.78
CA THR A 75 -3.07 -0.89 -1.41
C THR A 75 -1.84 -1.30 -0.62
N PHE A 76 -1.78 -0.90 0.64
CA PHE A 76 -0.82 -1.40 1.63
C PHE A 76 -1.53 -2.31 2.61
N LYS A 77 -1.02 -3.53 2.79
CA LYS A 77 -1.44 -4.43 3.87
C LYS A 77 -0.31 -4.55 4.89
N SER A 78 -0.50 -4.00 6.09
CA SER A 78 0.46 -4.13 7.18
C SER A 78 0.45 -5.56 7.73
N GLU A 79 1.64 -6.09 8.06
CA GLU A 79 1.79 -7.39 8.72
C GLU A 79 2.32 -7.27 10.16
N GLY A 80 2.93 -6.13 10.51
CA GLY A 80 3.34 -5.90 11.89
C GLY A 80 4.15 -4.63 12.10
N VAL A 81 4.70 -4.52 13.32
CA VAL A 81 5.57 -3.42 13.72
C VAL A 81 6.92 -3.96 14.19
N PHE A 82 7.94 -3.33 13.66
CA PHE A 82 9.35 -3.37 13.95
C PHE A 82 9.93 -2.44 15.01
N SER A 83 10.98 -2.82 15.74
CA SER A 83 12.02 -1.85 16.12
C SER A 83 13.41 -2.38 15.85
N ILE A 84 14.38 -1.49 15.64
CA ILE A 84 15.79 -1.88 15.43
C ILE A 84 16.58 -1.59 16.71
N LYS A 85 17.15 -2.62 17.32
CA LYS A 85 18.09 -2.50 18.45
C LYS A 85 19.37 -3.24 18.13
N ASN A 86 20.51 -2.54 18.18
CA ASN A 86 21.83 -3.10 17.87
C ASN A 86 21.88 -3.84 16.51
N GLY A 87 21.15 -3.33 15.49
CA GLY A 87 21.05 -3.95 14.16
C GLY A 87 20.07 -5.13 14.04
N ASN A 88 19.47 -5.56 15.16
CA ASN A 88 18.49 -6.64 15.20
C ASN A 88 17.06 -6.09 15.13
N TYR A 89 16.21 -6.79 14.38
CA TYR A 89 14.81 -6.43 14.19
C TYR A 89 13.99 -7.12 15.28
N GLU A 90 13.43 -6.35 16.20
CA GLU A 90 12.56 -6.83 17.27
C GLU A 90 11.09 -6.62 16.87
N LEU A 91 10.39 -7.71 16.59
CA LEU A 91 8.98 -7.66 16.20
C LEU A 91 8.08 -7.38 17.40
N ARG A 92 7.02 -6.62 17.14
CA ARG A 92 5.87 -6.44 18.02
C ARG A 92 4.62 -6.84 17.27
N LYS A 93 3.77 -7.61 17.96
CA LYS A 93 2.44 -7.93 17.42
C LYS A 93 1.64 -6.65 17.27
N ALA A 94 1.12 -6.43 16.07
CA ALA A 94 0.17 -5.40 15.76
C ALA A 94 -0.97 -6.01 14.96
N LYS A 95 -2.14 -5.38 14.99
CA LYS A 95 -3.26 -5.78 14.14
C LYS A 95 -2.85 -5.55 12.69
N THR A 96 -3.06 -6.57 11.85
CA THR A 96 -2.99 -6.43 10.39
C THR A 96 -4.05 -5.42 9.95
N LEU A 97 -3.63 -4.40 9.20
CA LEU A 97 -4.50 -3.37 8.67
C LEU A 97 -4.29 -3.28 7.17
N LYS A 98 -5.34 -2.93 6.44
CA LYS A 98 -5.31 -2.70 4.99
C LYS A 98 -5.68 -1.24 4.76
N PHE A 99 -4.91 -0.55 3.94
CA PHE A 99 -5.15 0.85 3.62
C PHE A 99 -4.95 1.12 2.15
N ARG A 100 -5.86 1.92 1.58
CA ARG A 100 -5.68 2.57 0.30
C ARG A 100 -4.46 3.49 0.39
N ILE A 101 -3.51 3.36 -0.53
CA ILE A 101 -2.40 4.30 -0.59
C ILE A 101 -2.85 5.50 -1.41
N LEU A 102 -3.06 6.63 -0.73
CA LEU A 102 -3.31 7.92 -1.36
C LEU A 102 -2.00 8.59 -1.78
N PRO A 103 -2.04 9.55 -2.73
CA PRO A 103 -0.86 10.29 -3.14
C PRO A 103 -0.13 10.89 -1.94
N THR A 104 1.15 10.56 -1.83
CA THR A 104 2.03 11.07 -0.78
C THR A 104 3.43 11.33 -1.34
N LYS A 105 4.17 12.20 -0.65
CA LYS A 105 5.60 12.44 -0.89
C LYS A 105 6.49 11.55 0.00
N ASP A 106 5.89 10.79 0.91
CA ASP A 106 6.63 9.95 1.83
C ASP A 106 7.42 8.86 1.08
N LEU A 107 8.66 8.68 1.50
CA LEU A 107 9.54 7.65 0.98
C LEU A 107 9.56 6.45 1.91
N VAL A 108 9.58 5.27 1.30
CA VAL A 108 9.62 3.98 1.99
C VAL A 108 10.90 3.24 1.68
N ALA A 109 11.26 2.31 2.56
CA ALA A 109 12.34 1.37 2.30
C ALA A 109 11.76 0.04 1.81
N LEU A 110 12.49 -0.67 0.97
CA LEU A 110 12.19 -2.07 0.71
C LEU A 110 12.67 -2.90 1.90
N VAL A 111 11.91 -3.94 2.24
CA VAL A 111 12.39 -4.93 3.21
C VAL A 111 13.60 -5.65 2.60
N PRO A 112 14.77 -5.68 3.28
CA PRO A 112 15.91 -6.42 2.78
C PRO A 112 15.60 -7.93 2.73
N GLU A 113 16.03 -8.61 1.66
CA GLU A 113 15.72 -10.03 1.45
C GLU A 113 16.18 -10.91 2.62
N GLY A 114 17.37 -10.61 3.17
CA GLY A 114 17.90 -11.30 4.36
C GLY A 114 17.10 -11.08 5.65
N LYS A 115 16.08 -10.21 5.66
CA LYS A 115 15.24 -9.91 6.82
C LYS A 115 13.84 -10.54 6.73
N LEU A 116 13.48 -11.17 5.62
CA LEU A 116 12.16 -11.79 5.44
C LEU A 116 11.86 -12.86 6.50
N GLY A 117 12.84 -13.74 6.77
CA GLY A 117 12.72 -14.79 7.78
C GLY A 117 12.58 -14.23 9.21
N VAL A 118 13.34 -13.17 9.53
CA VAL A 118 13.23 -12.48 10.84
C VAL A 118 11.85 -11.87 11.01
N LEU A 119 11.29 -11.30 9.95
CA LEU A 119 9.96 -10.71 9.92
C LEU A 119 8.82 -11.73 9.78
N ASN A 120 9.15 -13.02 9.72
CA ASN A 120 8.20 -14.13 9.53
C ASN A 120 7.28 -13.94 8.31
N ILE A 121 7.85 -13.50 7.19
CA ILE A 121 7.14 -13.27 5.92
C ILE A 121 7.79 -14.04 4.78
N SER A 122 6.98 -14.50 3.83
CA SER A 122 7.43 -15.12 2.58
C SER A 122 7.71 -14.05 1.52
N GLY A 123 8.60 -14.32 0.57
CA GLY A 123 8.87 -13.41 -0.54
C GLY A 123 7.61 -13.03 -1.32
N ASN A 124 6.77 -14.03 -1.63
CA ASN A 124 5.42 -13.82 -2.20
C ASN A 124 4.35 -14.24 -1.19
N PRO A 125 3.42 -13.35 -0.81
CA PRO A 125 2.32 -13.71 0.06
C PRO A 125 1.34 -14.68 -0.62
N ASN A 126 0.90 -15.72 0.10
CA ASN A 126 -0.05 -16.73 -0.41
C ASN A 126 -1.43 -16.14 -0.79
N TRP A 127 -1.77 -14.98 -0.24
CA TRP A 127 -3.03 -14.29 -0.53
C TRP A 127 -2.95 -13.40 -1.78
N LEU A 128 -1.75 -13.10 -2.30
CA LEU A 128 -1.58 -12.19 -3.43
C LEU A 128 -2.24 -12.68 -4.74
N PRO A 129 -2.25 -13.99 -5.09
CA PRO A 129 -2.94 -14.49 -6.28
C PRO A 129 -4.43 -14.13 -6.37
N PHE A 130 -5.13 -13.99 -5.24
CA PHE A 130 -6.54 -13.60 -5.22
C PHE A 130 -6.80 -12.19 -5.79
N PHE A 131 -5.77 -11.33 -5.79
CA PHE A 131 -5.81 -9.99 -6.37
C PHE A 131 -5.13 -9.94 -7.75
N LYS A 132 -4.24 -10.90 -8.03
CA LYS A 132 -3.39 -10.93 -9.23
C LYS A 132 -3.90 -11.74 -10.43
N ASN A 133 -4.93 -12.56 -10.29
CA ASN A 133 -5.40 -13.46 -11.36
C ASN A 133 -5.84 -12.77 -12.67
N LYS A 134 -5.73 -11.45 -12.74
CA LYS A 134 -6.01 -10.61 -13.89
C LYS A 134 -4.85 -9.65 -14.22
N SER A 135 -3.59 -10.08 -14.06
CA SER A 135 -2.39 -9.23 -14.25
C SER A 135 -2.29 -8.54 -15.64
N GLN A 136 -3.10 -8.98 -16.60
CA GLN A 136 -3.29 -8.35 -17.90
C GLN A 136 -4.78 -8.19 -18.29
N SER A 137 -5.73 -8.10 -17.37
CA SER A 137 -7.11 -7.80 -17.79
C SER A 137 -7.29 -6.32 -18.14
N THR A 138 -8.36 -6.02 -18.88
CA THR A 138 -8.85 -4.64 -19.09
C THR A 138 -9.06 -3.91 -17.76
N ASP A 139 -9.68 -4.57 -16.75
CA ASP A 139 -9.86 -4.01 -15.40
C ASP A 139 -8.55 -3.55 -14.75
N ARG A 140 -7.48 -4.32 -14.92
CA ARG A 140 -6.19 -3.96 -14.33
C ARG A 140 -5.56 -2.76 -15.03
N LEU A 141 -5.64 -2.70 -16.36
CA LEU A 141 -5.17 -1.54 -17.10
C LEU A 141 -5.92 -0.28 -16.66
N PHE A 142 -7.24 -0.39 -16.48
CA PHE A 142 -8.06 0.70 -15.95
C PHE A 142 -7.64 1.10 -14.52
N SER A 143 -7.44 0.14 -13.62
CA SER A 143 -7.01 0.41 -12.24
C SER A 143 -5.64 1.10 -12.17
N LEU A 144 -4.68 0.65 -12.98
CA LEU A 144 -3.37 1.29 -13.08
C LEU A 144 -3.52 2.72 -13.60
N ALA A 145 -4.30 2.94 -14.65
CA ALA A 145 -4.57 4.27 -15.17
C ALA A 145 -5.19 5.19 -14.11
N CYS A 146 -6.23 4.75 -13.41
CA CYS A 146 -6.86 5.49 -12.32
C CYS A 146 -5.86 5.81 -11.20
N THR A 147 -5.00 4.85 -10.84
CA THR A 147 -3.96 5.04 -9.82
C THR A 147 -2.97 6.12 -10.27
N TYR A 148 -2.40 6.03 -11.47
CA TYR A 148 -1.45 7.04 -11.94
C TYR A 148 -2.09 8.43 -12.12
N ASN A 149 -3.34 8.49 -12.57
CA ASN A 149 -4.11 9.73 -12.62
C ASN A 149 -4.28 10.37 -11.24
N LEU A 150 -4.64 9.57 -10.24
CA LEU A 150 -4.79 10.04 -8.86
C LEU A 150 -3.47 10.60 -8.31
N TRP A 151 -2.35 9.98 -8.68
CA TRP A 151 -1.01 10.38 -8.24
C TRP A 151 -0.39 11.52 -9.06
N GLY A 152 -1.09 12.03 -10.07
CA GLY A 152 -0.60 13.12 -10.92
C GLY A 152 0.44 12.71 -11.96
N GLU A 153 0.63 11.40 -12.18
CA GLU A 153 1.53 10.83 -13.18
C GLU A 153 0.75 10.60 -14.50
N PHE A 154 0.21 11.68 -15.07
CA PHE A 154 -0.81 11.66 -16.12
C PHE A 154 -0.35 11.01 -17.43
N GLU A 155 0.92 11.21 -17.80
CA GLU A 155 1.51 10.60 -19.00
C GLU A 155 1.50 9.07 -18.87
N LYS A 156 1.89 8.55 -17.69
CA LYS A 156 1.87 7.12 -17.41
C LYS A 156 0.44 6.57 -17.33
N ALA A 157 -0.51 7.36 -16.82
CA ALA A 157 -1.92 7.00 -16.87
C ALA A 157 -2.42 6.83 -18.32
N LEU A 158 -2.04 7.74 -19.23
CA LEU A 158 -2.39 7.64 -20.65
C LEU A 158 -1.83 6.38 -21.30
N GLU A 159 -0.60 5.96 -20.99
CA GLU A 159 -0.05 4.71 -21.52
C GLU A 159 -0.92 3.48 -21.20
N TYR A 160 -1.49 3.42 -19.99
CA TYR A 160 -2.39 2.33 -19.61
C TYR A 160 -3.77 2.46 -20.24
N LEU A 161 -4.30 3.67 -20.37
CA LEU A 161 -5.59 3.94 -21.04
C LEU A 161 -5.50 3.62 -22.54
N ASP A 162 -4.36 3.86 -23.18
CA ASP A 162 -4.15 3.51 -24.57
C ASP A 162 -4.11 2.00 -24.75
N LYS A 163 -3.34 1.28 -23.92
CA LYS A 163 -3.35 -0.20 -23.86
C LYS A 163 -4.76 -0.76 -23.62
N LEU A 164 -5.56 -0.09 -22.78
CA LEU A 164 -6.95 -0.47 -22.54
C LEU A 164 -7.81 -0.26 -23.79
N SER A 165 -7.70 0.90 -24.43
CA SER A 165 -8.50 1.24 -25.63
C SER A 165 -8.21 0.35 -26.83
N PHE A 166 -6.99 -0.20 -26.95
CA PHE A 166 -6.68 -1.20 -27.98
C PHE A 166 -7.43 -2.52 -27.77
N ARG A 167 -7.94 -2.78 -26.56
CA ARG A 167 -8.65 -4.01 -26.19
C ARG A 167 -10.15 -3.80 -26.09
N ASP A 168 -10.54 -2.65 -25.54
CA ASP A 168 -11.93 -2.25 -25.33
C ASP A 168 -11.98 -0.72 -25.27
N ASP A 169 -12.33 -0.09 -26.38
CA ASP A 169 -12.46 1.36 -26.53
C ASP A 169 -13.76 1.91 -25.92
N GLN A 170 -14.70 1.03 -25.55
CA GLN A 170 -15.94 1.36 -24.88
C GLN A 170 -15.91 1.05 -23.38
N TYR A 171 -14.74 0.68 -22.84
CA TYR A 171 -14.60 0.32 -21.43
C TYR A 171 -15.14 1.43 -20.52
N PRO A 172 -16.08 1.13 -19.60
CA PRO A 172 -16.70 2.13 -18.74
C PRO A 172 -15.69 3.00 -18.00
N GLY A 173 -15.81 4.32 -18.14
CA GLY A 173 -14.92 5.29 -17.49
C GLY A 173 -13.61 5.59 -18.23
N LEU A 174 -13.25 4.84 -19.29
CA LEU A 174 -12.04 5.07 -20.11
C LEU A 174 -11.97 6.52 -20.60
N TYR A 175 -13.04 7.01 -21.23
CA TYR A 175 -13.11 8.36 -21.78
C TYR A 175 -12.87 9.44 -20.70
N ILE A 176 -13.49 9.27 -19.52
CA ILE A 176 -13.39 10.24 -18.42
C ILE A 176 -11.96 10.27 -17.88
N GLN A 177 -11.35 9.10 -17.63
CA GLN A 177 -9.97 9.02 -17.14
C GLN A 177 -8.97 9.58 -18.15
N ARG A 178 -9.18 9.34 -19.44
CA ARG A 178 -8.36 9.89 -20.53
C ARG A 178 -8.50 11.41 -20.63
N ALA A 179 -9.74 11.93 -20.64
CA ALA A 179 -10.00 13.36 -20.69
C ALA A 179 -9.39 14.09 -19.48
N ASN A 180 -9.48 13.48 -18.28
CA ASN A 180 -8.84 14.03 -17.09
C ASN A 180 -7.32 14.10 -17.28
N ALA A 181 -6.65 13.01 -17.65
CA ALA A 181 -5.21 12.99 -17.87
C ALA A 181 -4.75 14.05 -18.89
N GLN A 182 -5.41 14.08 -20.07
CA GLN A 182 -5.10 15.03 -21.15
C GLN A 182 -5.30 16.48 -20.72
N ASN A 183 -6.41 16.79 -20.03
CA ASN A 183 -6.68 18.13 -19.53
C ASN A 183 -5.61 18.58 -18.53
N GLN A 184 -5.18 17.69 -17.63
CA GLN A 184 -4.16 18.04 -16.64
C GLN A 184 -2.79 18.30 -17.27
N ILE A 185 -2.39 17.51 -18.26
CA ILE A 185 -1.19 17.75 -19.06
C ILE A 185 -1.27 19.10 -19.77
N LEU A 186 -2.42 19.40 -20.39
CA LEU A 186 -2.65 20.68 -21.07
C LEU A 186 -2.57 21.86 -20.09
N MET A 187 -3.25 21.79 -18.94
CA MET A 187 -3.23 22.86 -17.93
C MET A 187 -1.81 23.09 -17.40
N LYS A 188 -1.04 22.01 -17.13
CA LYS A 188 0.37 22.09 -16.74
C LYS A 188 1.21 22.80 -17.80
N LYS A 189 1.03 22.45 -19.09
CA LYS A 189 1.71 23.10 -20.22
C LYS A 189 1.37 24.59 -20.33
N LEU A 190 0.14 24.95 -20.00
CA LEU A 190 -0.35 26.34 -20.02
C LEU A 190 -0.02 27.12 -18.73
N GLY A 191 0.65 26.51 -17.75
CA GLY A 191 0.91 27.13 -16.44
C GLY A 191 -0.36 27.44 -15.63
N LYS A 192 -1.46 26.75 -15.92
CA LYS A 192 -2.76 26.93 -15.27
C LYS A 192 -2.94 25.94 -14.11
N PRO A 193 -3.72 26.30 -13.08
CA PRO A 193 -4.05 25.37 -12.00
C PRO A 193 -4.80 24.15 -12.54
N THR A 194 -4.31 22.97 -12.15
CA THR A 194 -4.93 21.67 -12.43
C THR A 194 -6.20 21.50 -11.59
N ARG A 195 -7.32 21.12 -12.21
CA ARG A 195 -8.56 20.74 -11.50
C ARG A 195 -8.97 19.33 -11.94
N PRO A 196 -9.13 18.38 -11.01
CA PRO A 196 -9.68 17.07 -11.35
C PRO A 196 -11.05 17.25 -11.99
N LEU A 197 -11.31 16.54 -13.08
CA LEU A 197 -12.66 16.49 -13.63
C LEU A 197 -13.54 15.69 -12.66
N LEU A 198 -14.39 16.39 -11.90
CA LEU A 198 -15.41 15.81 -11.02
C LEU A 198 -16.55 15.24 -11.89
N PHE A 199 -16.38 14.06 -12.47
CA PHE A 199 -17.49 13.38 -13.14
C PHE A 199 -17.77 12.03 -12.52
N ALA A 200 -19.04 11.88 -12.11
CA ALA A 200 -19.71 10.73 -11.51
C ALA A 200 -19.24 10.36 -10.10
N THR A 201 -20.02 10.69 -9.06
CA THR A 201 -19.64 10.23 -7.71
C THR A 201 -20.78 9.71 -6.84
N GLU A 202 -21.93 10.38 -6.70
CA GLU A 202 -22.96 9.92 -5.74
C GLU A 202 -24.19 9.28 -6.40
N LYS A 203 -24.84 9.96 -7.35
CA LYS A 203 -26.10 9.46 -7.95
C LYS A 203 -25.99 8.08 -8.62
N TYR A 204 -24.83 7.76 -9.20
CA TYR A 204 -24.56 6.43 -9.77
C TYR A 204 -24.34 5.38 -8.68
N CYS A 205 -23.63 5.73 -7.59
CA CYS A 205 -23.49 4.84 -6.43
C CYS A 205 -24.85 4.48 -5.84
N ASP A 206 -25.75 5.45 -5.69
CA ASP A 206 -27.11 5.24 -5.19
C ASP A 206 -27.90 4.26 -6.08
N TYR A 207 -27.88 4.48 -7.40
CA TYR A 207 -28.55 3.62 -8.37
C TYR A 207 -28.05 2.17 -8.28
N TYR A 208 -26.73 1.97 -8.33
CA TYR A 208 -26.15 0.63 -8.26
C TYR A 208 -26.43 -0.04 -6.92
N LYS A 209 -26.33 0.71 -5.81
CA LYS A 209 -26.63 0.19 -4.48
C LYS A 209 -28.06 -0.30 -4.39
N GLN A 210 -29.02 0.52 -4.80
CA GLN A 210 -30.43 0.15 -4.78
C GLN A 210 -30.70 -1.07 -5.68
N THR A 211 -30.11 -1.10 -6.87
CA THR A 211 -30.28 -2.21 -7.81
C THR A 211 -29.73 -3.53 -7.26
N VAL A 212 -28.56 -3.52 -6.62
CA VAL A 212 -27.99 -4.70 -5.95
C VAL A 212 -28.90 -5.15 -4.81
N PHE A 213 -29.38 -4.21 -3.98
CA PHE A 213 -30.33 -4.51 -2.90
C PHE A 213 -31.61 -5.19 -3.41
N ASP A 214 -32.24 -4.64 -4.45
CA ASP A 214 -33.48 -5.18 -5.01
C ASP A 214 -33.27 -6.58 -5.61
N LYS A 215 -32.18 -6.78 -6.36
CA LYS A 215 -31.85 -8.09 -6.95
C LYS A 215 -31.56 -9.15 -5.88
N THR A 216 -30.83 -8.80 -4.82
CA THR A 216 -30.54 -9.73 -3.72
C THR A 216 -31.81 -10.14 -2.96
N ASN A 217 -32.72 -9.21 -2.70
CA ASN A 217 -34.00 -9.51 -2.04
C ASN A 217 -34.96 -10.31 -2.93
N ALA A 218 -34.86 -10.16 -4.25
CA ALA A 218 -35.58 -10.99 -5.23
C ALA A 218 -34.95 -12.39 -5.44
N GLY A 219 -33.86 -12.74 -4.73
CA GLY A 219 -33.16 -14.03 -4.90
C GLY A 219 -32.35 -14.14 -6.19
N ARG A 220 -32.23 -13.07 -6.98
CA ARG A 220 -31.50 -13.00 -8.26
C ARG A 220 -30.00 -12.77 -8.01
N LEU A 221 -29.39 -13.67 -7.23
CA LEU A 221 -28.04 -13.45 -6.68
C LEU A 221 -26.98 -13.27 -7.77
N LYS A 222 -26.98 -14.10 -8.81
CA LYS A 222 -26.00 -13.99 -9.91
C LYS A 222 -26.01 -12.61 -10.57
N GLU A 223 -27.21 -12.09 -10.84
CA GLU A 223 -27.35 -10.78 -11.44
C GLU A 223 -26.97 -9.63 -10.50
N ALA A 224 -27.12 -9.83 -9.18
CA ALA A 224 -26.62 -8.89 -8.19
C ALA A 224 -25.08 -8.86 -8.18
N GLU A 225 -24.42 -10.02 -8.32
CA GLU A 225 -22.96 -10.11 -8.47
C GLU A 225 -22.48 -9.34 -9.72
N GLU A 226 -23.16 -9.54 -10.86
CA GLU A 226 -22.85 -8.86 -12.12
C GLU A 226 -23.01 -7.33 -11.98
N THR A 227 -24.15 -6.88 -11.45
CA THR A 227 -24.45 -5.46 -11.21
C THR A 227 -23.42 -4.83 -10.26
N TYR A 228 -23.01 -5.57 -9.24
CA TYR A 228 -21.97 -5.13 -8.32
C TYR A 228 -20.65 -4.89 -9.06
N HIS A 229 -20.19 -5.83 -9.89
CA HIS A 229 -18.94 -5.68 -10.63
C HIS A 229 -18.99 -4.51 -11.63
N GLU A 230 -20.13 -4.31 -12.30
CA GLU A 230 -20.36 -3.15 -13.19
C GLU A 230 -20.28 -1.81 -12.45
N SER A 231 -20.67 -1.79 -11.18
CA SER A 231 -20.68 -0.58 -10.35
C SER A 231 -19.27 -0.16 -9.91
N LEU A 232 -18.32 -1.09 -9.77
CA LEU A 232 -17.00 -0.82 -9.18
C LEU A 232 -16.20 0.30 -9.87
N PRO A 233 -16.16 0.40 -11.22
CA PRO A 233 -15.50 1.52 -11.89
C PRO A 233 -16.30 2.84 -11.85
N GLN A 234 -17.62 2.78 -11.60
CA GLN A 234 -18.53 3.94 -11.70
C GLN A 234 -18.89 4.55 -10.35
N CYS A 235 -18.76 3.78 -9.28
CA CYS A 235 -19.03 4.22 -7.92
C CYS A 235 -17.69 4.42 -7.19
N PRO A 236 -17.24 5.66 -6.95
CA PRO A 236 -16.02 5.90 -6.17
C PRO A 236 -16.22 5.71 -4.66
N ASN A 237 -17.46 5.68 -4.16
CA ASN A 237 -17.75 5.60 -2.74
C ASN A 237 -17.53 4.17 -2.19
N GLU A 238 -16.45 3.98 -1.42
CA GLU A 238 -16.09 2.67 -0.85
C GLU A 238 -17.12 2.13 0.14
N SER A 239 -17.78 2.99 0.93
CA SER A 239 -18.86 2.56 1.84
C SER A 239 -20.02 1.93 1.08
N TYR A 240 -20.35 2.47 -0.10
CA TYR A 240 -21.39 1.91 -0.95
C TYR A 240 -20.97 0.57 -1.56
N LYS A 241 -19.69 0.43 -1.95
CA LYS A 241 -19.14 -0.87 -2.37
C LYS A 241 -19.23 -1.91 -1.25
N ALA A 242 -18.93 -1.51 -0.01
CA ALA A 242 -19.05 -2.38 1.15
C ALA A 242 -20.51 -2.78 1.41
N GLU A 243 -21.46 -1.85 1.34
CA GLU A 243 -22.89 -2.14 1.51
C GLU A 243 -23.42 -3.10 0.44
N MET A 244 -23.09 -2.88 -0.84
CA MET A 244 -23.49 -3.77 -1.92
C MET A 244 -22.93 -5.19 -1.74
N ALA A 245 -21.64 -5.30 -1.41
CA ALA A 245 -21.01 -6.59 -1.12
C ALA A 245 -21.67 -7.29 0.10
N TYR A 246 -22.06 -6.52 1.11
CA TYR A 246 -22.78 -7.03 2.28
C TYR A 246 -24.14 -7.60 1.91
N TYR A 247 -24.93 -6.93 1.06
CA TYR A 247 -26.24 -7.43 0.63
C TYR A 247 -26.13 -8.81 -0.02
N ILE A 248 -25.13 -9.00 -0.89
CA ILE A 248 -24.89 -10.28 -1.56
C ILE A 248 -24.39 -11.32 -0.57
N LEU A 249 -23.41 -10.98 0.26
CA LEU A 249 -22.85 -11.84 1.31
C LEU A 249 -23.95 -12.39 2.24
N PHE A 250 -24.85 -11.50 2.69
CA PHE A 250 -25.91 -11.84 3.62
C PHE A 250 -26.89 -12.87 3.04
N GLN A 251 -27.22 -12.78 1.76
CA GLN A 251 -28.07 -13.81 1.13
C GLN A 251 -27.36 -15.16 1.04
N TYR A 252 -26.05 -15.18 0.72
CA TYR A 252 -25.28 -16.42 0.73
C TYR A 252 -25.15 -17.04 2.12
N TYR A 253 -25.07 -16.21 3.16
CA TYR A 253 -25.17 -16.65 4.55
C TYR A 253 -26.53 -17.28 4.85
N LYS A 254 -27.65 -16.70 4.38
CA LYS A 254 -29.00 -17.23 4.61
C LYS A 254 -29.19 -18.62 3.98
N ILE A 255 -28.72 -18.80 2.74
CA ILE A 255 -28.84 -20.08 2.02
C ILE A 255 -27.71 -21.07 2.33
N LYS A 256 -26.85 -20.77 3.32
CA LYS A 256 -25.74 -21.61 3.79
C LYS A 256 -24.75 -22.02 2.69
N ASN A 257 -24.58 -21.19 1.66
CA ASN A 257 -23.56 -21.41 0.64
C ASN A 257 -22.19 -20.96 1.16
N THR A 258 -21.41 -21.92 1.67
CA THR A 258 -20.13 -21.68 2.34
C THR A 258 -19.06 -21.12 1.41
N GLU A 259 -19.00 -21.60 0.17
CA GLU A 259 -18.02 -21.15 -0.83
C GLU A 259 -18.26 -19.70 -1.22
N LYS A 260 -19.49 -19.37 -1.63
CA LYS A 260 -19.87 -18.00 -1.99
C LYS A 260 -19.79 -17.06 -0.79
N PHE A 261 -20.19 -17.51 0.39
CA PHE A 261 -20.03 -16.72 1.62
C PHE A 261 -18.56 -16.37 1.89
N LYS A 262 -17.63 -17.31 1.73
CA LYS A 262 -16.20 -17.06 1.88
C LYS A 262 -15.70 -16.02 0.86
N ASN A 263 -16.09 -16.17 -0.40
CA ASN A 263 -15.68 -15.25 -1.47
C ASN A 263 -16.20 -13.82 -1.23
N TRP A 264 -17.49 -13.67 -0.92
CA TRP A 264 -18.09 -12.37 -0.65
C TRP A 264 -17.65 -11.75 0.67
N SER A 265 -17.24 -12.57 1.65
CA SER A 265 -16.61 -12.05 2.87
C SER A 265 -15.27 -11.38 2.56
N MET A 266 -14.47 -11.97 1.66
CA MET A 266 -13.22 -11.36 1.22
C MET A 266 -13.45 -10.11 0.37
N GLU A 267 -14.47 -10.12 -0.48
CA GLU A 267 -14.85 -8.95 -1.28
C GLU A 267 -15.29 -7.79 -0.38
N LEU A 268 -16.14 -8.04 0.61
CA LEU A 268 -16.55 -7.04 1.59
C LEU A 268 -15.35 -6.46 2.36
N GLU A 269 -14.42 -7.30 2.80
CA GLU A 269 -13.18 -6.87 3.48
C GLU A 269 -12.29 -5.96 2.62
N ARG A 270 -12.46 -5.95 1.29
CA ARG A 270 -11.76 -5.00 0.40
C ARG A 270 -12.22 -3.57 0.63
N TRP A 271 -13.47 -3.38 1.06
CA TRP A 271 -14.16 -2.09 1.09
C TRP A 271 -14.51 -1.58 2.48
N ILE A 272 -14.49 -2.45 3.49
CA ILE A 272 -14.82 -2.06 4.87
C ILE A 272 -13.87 -0.96 5.34
N LEU A 273 -14.47 0.15 5.76
CA LEU A 273 -13.79 1.22 6.48
C LEU A 273 -13.86 0.95 7.99
N PRO A 274 -12.84 1.36 8.77
CA PRO A 274 -12.79 1.14 10.22
C PRO A 274 -13.97 1.71 11.02
N THR A 275 -14.76 2.60 10.42
CA THR A 275 -15.90 3.28 11.03
C THR A 275 -17.24 2.58 10.82
N ASN A 276 -17.27 1.46 10.06
CA ASN A 276 -18.52 0.80 9.68
C ASN A 276 -18.83 -0.41 10.56
N ASP A 277 -20.10 -0.61 10.94
CA ASP A 277 -20.55 -1.71 11.81
C ASP A 277 -20.66 -3.08 11.11
N LEU A 278 -20.40 -3.10 9.80
CA LEU A 278 -20.43 -4.30 8.96
C LEU A 278 -19.39 -5.33 9.42
N ASP A 279 -18.25 -4.91 9.96
CA ASP A 279 -17.20 -5.81 10.42
C ASP A 279 -17.68 -6.73 11.56
N LEU A 280 -18.41 -6.18 12.53
CA LEU A 280 -19.02 -6.91 13.64
C LEU A 280 -20.10 -7.89 13.15
N LYS A 281 -20.96 -7.44 12.23
CA LYS A 281 -22.01 -8.29 11.64
C LYS A 281 -21.40 -9.48 10.92
N VAL A 282 -20.34 -9.25 10.15
CA VAL A 282 -19.67 -10.30 9.36
C VAL A 282 -18.85 -11.23 10.24
N ALA A 283 -18.21 -10.73 11.30
CA ALA A 283 -17.53 -11.58 12.29
C ALA A 283 -18.51 -12.56 12.95
N LYS A 284 -19.71 -12.10 13.30
CA LYS A 284 -20.77 -12.97 13.82
C LYS A 284 -21.17 -14.04 12.81
N MET A 285 -21.49 -13.66 11.56
CA MET A 285 -21.86 -14.60 10.50
C MET A 285 -20.77 -15.65 10.26
N LYS A 286 -19.50 -15.25 10.23
CA LYS A 286 -18.35 -16.17 10.11
C LYS A 286 -18.31 -17.18 11.25
N SER A 287 -18.48 -16.73 12.50
CA SER A 287 -18.47 -17.63 13.66
C SER A 287 -19.58 -18.68 13.60
N GLU A 288 -20.75 -18.32 13.07
CA GLU A 288 -21.88 -19.23 12.92
C GLU A 288 -21.69 -20.20 11.75
N MET A 289 -21.14 -19.73 10.63
CA MET A 289 -20.83 -20.57 9.47
C MET A 289 -19.77 -21.65 9.78
N VAL A 290 -18.79 -21.34 10.65
CA VAL A 290 -17.79 -22.32 11.10
C VAL A 290 -18.44 -23.44 11.92
N LYS A 291 -19.39 -23.12 12.81
CA LYS A 291 -20.10 -24.12 13.63
C LYS A 291 -20.91 -25.12 12.80
N LEU A 292 -21.36 -24.72 11.61
CA LEU A 292 -22.09 -25.59 10.69
C LEU A 292 -21.19 -26.57 9.93
N GLN A 293 -19.86 -26.36 9.97
CA GLN A 293 -18.87 -27.19 9.29
C GLN A 293 -18.17 -28.17 10.25
N THR A 294 -18.32 -27.98 11.56
CA THR A 294 -17.93 -28.95 12.58
C THR A 294 -19.07 -29.94 12.80
N PRO A 295 -18.83 -31.25 12.65
CA PRO A 295 -19.85 -32.29 12.84
C PRO A 295 -20.40 -32.34 14.27
#